data_AF-A0A4R3KBB3-F1
#
_entry.id   AF-A0A4R3KBB3-F1
#
_cell.length_a   1.000
_cell.length_b   1.000
_cell.length_c   1.000
_cell.angle_alpha   90.00
_cell.angle_beta   90.00
_cell.angle_gamma   90.00
#
_symmetry.space_group_name_H-M   'P 1'
#
loop_
_entity.id
_entity.type
_entity.pdbx_description
1 polymer ?
#
loop_
_entity_poly.entity_id
_entity_poly.type
_entity_poly.pdbx_seq_one_letter_code
_entity_poly.pdbx_strand_id
1 'polypeptide(L)' 'MNDPYENLANAVILQAVRDYRTALKALRMNPRNKAAQTEKESIERFFRSQWYQALTTVDGEMLIRKLNEEVMR' A
#
# COMPACT_ATOMS: atom_id res chain seq x y z
N MET A 1 22.00 14.91 0.58
CA MET A 1 21.81 14.41 -0.79
C MET A 1 21.11 13.09 -0.65
N ASN A 2 19.82 12.99 -0.98
CA ASN A 2 19.15 11.69 -0.98
C ASN A 2 19.69 10.86 -2.14
N ASP A 3 20.07 9.63 -1.84
CA ASP A 3 20.52 8.66 -2.80
C ASP A 3 19.42 8.45 -3.88
N PRO A 4 19.73 8.47 -5.18
CA PRO A 4 18.77 8.15 -6.24
C PRO A 4 17.95 6.87 -5.99
N TYR A 5 18.54 5.86 -5.35
CA TYR A 5 17.86 4.62 -4.98
C TYR A 5 16.85 4.82 -3.85
N GLU A 6 17.16 5.67 -2.87
CA GLU A 6 16.24 6.04 -1.80
C GLU A 6 15.04 6.82 -2.35
N ASN A 7 15.27 7.74 -3.28
CA ASN A 7 14.19 8.47 -3.95
C ASN A 7 13.27 7.54 -4.74
N LEU A 8 13.83 6.56 -5.45
CA LEU A 8 13.06 5.55 -6.17
C LEU A 8 12.26 4.66 -5.21
N ALA A 9 12.89 4.19 -4.13
CA ALA A 9 12.25 3.38 -3.10
C ALA A 9 11.03 4.11 -2.51
N ASN A 10 11.22 5.37 -2.11
CA ASN A 10 10.16 6.22 -1.60
C ASN A 10 9.04 6.43 -2.63
N ALA A 11 9.38 6.66 -3.90
CA ALA A 11 8.39 6.83 -4.96
C ALA A 11 7.52 5.58 -5.15
N VAL A 12 8.12 4.39 -5.15
CA VAL A 12 7.39 3.11 -5.25
C VAL A 12 6.45 2.92 -4.06
N ILE A 13 6.94 3.19 -2.84
CA ILE A 13 6.14 3.05 -1.62
C ILE A 13 4.95 4.04 -1.64
N LEU A 14 5.20 5.30 -1.99
CA LEU A 14 4.16 6.33 -2.08
C LEU A 14 3.11 5.99 -3.14
N GLN A 15 3.52 5.43 -4.27
CA GLN A 15 2.60 4.95 -5.30
C GLN A 15 1.73 3.81 -4.77
N ALA A 16 2.32 2.79 -4.15
CA ALA A 16 1.58 1.67 -3.55
C ALA A 16 0.55 2.14 -2.49
N VAL A 17 0.88 3.15 -1.68
CA VAL A 17 -0.04 3.76 -0.71
C VAL A 17 -1.25 4.40 -1.40
N ARG A 18 -1.02 5.13 -2.50
CA ARG A 18 -2.10 5.79 -3.27
C ARG A 18 -3.02 4.77 -3.92
N ASP A 19 -2.45 3.71 -4.48
CA ASP A 19 -3.20 2.64 -5.13
C ASP A 19 -4.02 1.87 -4.09
N TYR A 20 -3.44 1.60 -2.91
CA TYR A 20 -4.15 0.93 -1.82
C TYR A 20 -5.37 1.73 -1.34
N ARG A 21 -5.21 3.05 -1.15
CA ARG A 21 -6.33 3.94 -0.78
C ARG A 21 -7.44 3.91 -1.83
N THR A 22 -7.08 3.86 -3.12
CA THR A 22 -8.05 3.81 -4.21
C THR A 22 -8.80 2.49 -4.22
N ALA A 23 -8.10 1.36 -4.06
CA ALA A 23 -8.70 0.03 -3.94
C ALA A 23 -9.65 -0.05 -2.74
N LEU A 24 -9.23 0.44 -1.56
CA LEU A 24 -10.07 0.48 -0.37
C LEU A 24 -11.34 1.32 -0.56
N LYS A 25 -11.22 2.51 -1.18
CA LYS A 25 -12.39 3.35 -1.48
C LYS A 25 -13.35 2.65 -2.46
N ALA A 26 -12.82 1.99 -3.49
CA ALA A 26 -13.61 1.22 -4.44
C ALA A 26 -14.34 0.05 -3.74
N LEU A 27 -13.68 -0.64 -2.82
CA LEU A 27 -14.29 -1.71 -2.01
C LEU A 27 -15.33 -1.19 -1.02
N ARG A 28 -15.13 0.02 -0.47
CA ARG A 28 -16.11 0.67 0.39
C ARG A 28 -17.41 0.97 -0.37
N MET A 29 -17.31 1.41 -1.63
CA MET A 29 -18.47 1.69 -2.48
C MET A 29 -19.10 0.42 -3.05
N ASN A 30 -18.29 -0.56 -3.45
CA ASN A 30 -18.73 -1.83 -3.99
C ASN A 30 -17.87 -2.98 -3.42
N PRO A 31 -18.32 -3.62 -2.33
CA PRO A 31 -17.56 -4.70 -1.70
C PRO A 31 -17.34 -5.93 -2.59
N ARG A 32 -18.12 -6.07 -3.68
CA ARG A 32 -18.03 -7.19 -4.63
C ARG A 32 -17.11 -6.90 -5.83
N ASN A 33 -16.44 -5.75 -5.84
CA ASN A 33 -15.50 -5.42 -6.92
C ASN A 33 -14.24 -6.32 -6.84
N LYS A 34 -14.24 -7.39 -7.62
CA LYS A 34 -13.14 -8.37 -7.68
C LYS A 34 -11.80 -7.73 -8.06
N ALA A 35 -11.79 -6.76 -8.97
CA ALA A 35 -10.55 -6.09 -9.38
C ALA A 35 -9.92 -5.35 -8.19
N ALA A 36 -10.73 -4.60 -7.44
CA ALA A 36 -10.28 -3.89 -6.25
C ALA A 36 -9.85 -4.84 -5.12
N GLN A 37 -10.47 -6.02 -4.98
CA GLN A 37 -10.04 -7.06 -4.04
C GLN A 37 -8.64 -7.59 -4.40
N THR A 38 -8.45 -7.99 -5.67
CA THR A 38 -7.16 -8.49 -6.16
C THR A 38 -6.05 -7.44 -6.03
N GLU A 39 -6.36 -6.18 -6.32
CA GLU A 39 -5.42 -5.06 -6.18
C GLU A 39 -5.05 -4.85 -4.70
N LYS A 40 -6.04 -4.79 -3.81
CA LYS A 40 -5.83 -4.72 -2.35
C LYS A 40 -4.90 -5.86 -1.89
N GLU A 41 -5.19 -7.10 -2.24
CA GLU A 41 -4.38 -8.27 -1.83
C GLU A 41 -2.95 -8.22 -2.38
N SER A 42 -2.77 -7.76 -3.60
CA SER A 42 -1.44 -7.65 -4.23
C SER A 42 -0.59 -6.58 -3.54
N ILE A 43 -1.19 -5.45 -3.18
CA ILE A 43 -0.51 -4.37 -2.46
C ILE A 43 -0.20 -4.77 -1.01
N GLU A 44 -1.11 -5.49 -0.33
CA GLU A 44 -0.79 -6.03 1.00
C GLU A 44 0.36 -7.04 0.96
N ARG A 45 0.41 -7.91 -0.06
CA ARG A 45 1.55 -8.80 -0.27
C ARG A 45 2.84 -8.03 -0.49
N PHE A 46 2.79 -6.92 -1.22
CA PHE A 46 3.95 -6.03 -1.38
C PHE A 46 4.41 -5.47 -0.02
N PHE A 47 3.52 -4.89 0.78
CA PHE A 47 3.88 -4.36 2.11
C PHE A 47 4.40 -5.42 3.09
N ARG A 48 3.96 -6.67 2.96
CA ARG A 48 4.45 -7.81 3.75
C ARG A 48 5.73 -8.46 3.20
N SER A 49 6.20 -8.04 2.03
CA SER A 49 7.33 -8.68 1.36
C SER A 49 8.67 -8.26 1.96
N GLN A 50 9.66 -9.15 1.86
CA GLN A 50 11.06 -8.83 2.19
C GLN A 50 11.61 -7.70 1.31
N TRP A 51 11.09 -7.55 0.09
CA TRP A 51 11.47 -6.45 -0.79
C TRP A 51 11.07 -5.10 -0.21
N TYR A 52 9.85 -4.97 0.33
CA TYR A 52 9.42 -3.76 1.01
C TYR A 52 10.28 -3.45 2.24
N GLN A 53 10.61 -4.48 3.04
CA GLN A 53 11.51 -4.35 4.21
C GLN A 53 12.93 -3.91 3.82
N ALA A 54 13.39 -4.22 2.61
CA ALA A 54 14.67 -3.75 2.09
C ALA A 54 14.61 -2.29 1.64
N LEU A 55 13.43 -1.80 1.23
CA LEU A 55 13.22 -0.43 0.75
C LEU A 55 12.96 0.57 1.88
N THR A 56 12.43 0.12 3.03
CA THR A 56 12.08 0.99 4.15
C THR A 56 12.09 0.26 5.49
N THR A 57 12.31 1.02 6.57
CA THR A 57 12.20 0.55 7.96
C THR A 57 10.78 0.70 8.52
N VAL A 58 9.85 1.27 7.75
CA VAL A 58 8.44 1.40 8.14
C VAL A 58 7.79 0.01 8.19
N ASP A 59 7.06 -0.27 9.26
CA ASP A 59 6.31 -1.52 9.40
C ASP A 59 5.12 -1.55 8.43
N GLY A 60 5.14 -2.52 7.50
CA GLY A 60 4.10 -2.72 6.50
C GLY A 60 2.74 -3.09 7.09
N GLU A 61 2.68 -3.84 8.21
CA GLU A 61 1.42 -4.18 8.87
C GLU A 61 0.81 -2.94 9.54
N MET A 62 1.65 -2.12 10.18
CA MET A 62 1.22 -0.84 10.72
C MET A 62 0.66 0.08 9.62
N LEU A 63 1.30 0.11 8.45
CA LEU A 63 0.86 0.89 7.30
C LEU A 63 -0.50 0.42 6.78
N ILE A 64 -0.67 -0.89 6.58
CA ILE A 64 -1.95 -1.49 6.15
C ILE A 64 -3.08 -1.11 7.12
N ARG A 65 -2.86 -1.26 8.43
CA ARG A 65 -3.88 -0.95 9.45
C ARG A 65 -4.29 0.51 9.40
N LYS A 66 -3.34 1.43 9.39
CA LYS A 66 -3.62 2.88 9.31
C LYS A 66 -4.40 3.27 8.06
N LEU A 67 -4.05 2.69 6.91
CA LEU A 67 -4.75 3.00 5.65
C LEU A 67 -6.18 2.44 5.62
N ASN A 68 -6.41 1.27 6.21
CA ASN A 68 -7.77 0.75 6.38
C ASN A 68 -8.60 1.65 7.31
N GLU A 69 -8.04 2.04 8.46
CA GLU A 69 -8.70 2.96 9.40
C GLU A 69 -9.01 4.32 8.76
N GLU A 70 -8.10 4.87 7.96
CA GLU A 70 -8.29 6.14 7.23
C GLU A 70 -9.49 6.11 6.28
N VAL A 71 -9.71 5.00 5.57
CA VAL A 71 -10.79 4.87 4.58
C VAL A 71 -12.12 4.42 5.21
N MET A 72 -12.06 3.68 6.32
CA MET A 72 -13.26 3.28 7.06
C MET A 72 -13.84 4.38 7.96
N ARG A 73 -13.05 5.42 8.25
CA ARG A 73 -13.52 6.66 8.88
C ARG A 73 -14.36 7.51 7.93
#